data_AF-S4PF34-F1
#
_entry.id   AF-S4PF34-F1
#
_cell.length_a   1.000
_cell.length_b   1.000
_cell.length_c   1.000
_cell.angle_alpha   90.00
_cell.angle_beta   90.00
_cell.angle_gamma   90.00
#
_symmetry.space_group_name_H-M   'P 1'
#
loop_
_entity.id
_entity.type
_entity.pdbx_description
1 polymer ?
#
loop_
_entity_poly.entity_id
_entity_poly.type
_entity_poly.pdbx_seq_one_letter_code
_entity_poly.pdbx_strand_id
1 'polypeptide(L)'
;MLMNLTRMRDFGWVDYVTPIMLKWKLYIPWGDQDIINIIFHYHSRAVHVMSCRYNYRSDQCMYGDACEDASRRGVFALHGSRGAFHGNKQPAFQAIYKAINEYEIGTDPMTVLTKMDKYLNEAAQSHCGNLKDAFLKVPLEVLTKKYTRPNR
;
A
#
# COMPACT_ATOMS: atom_id res chain seq x y z
N MET A 1 1.49 -8.84 -3.81
CA MET A 1 0.42 -9.85 -3.81
C MET A 1 0.95 -11.11 -3.13
N LEU A 2 0.10 -11.85 -2.41
CA LEU A 2 0.48 -13.15 -1.84
C LEU A 2 0.04 -14.26 -2.79
N MET A 3 0.93 -15.21 -3.06
CA MET A 3 0.73 -16.26 -4.06
C MET A 3 0.87 -17.64 -3.41
N ASN A 4 -0.21 -18.43 -3.39
CA ASN A 4 -0.12 -19.82 -3.00
C ASN A 4 0.35 -20.65 -4.19
N LEU A 5 1.66 -20.90 -4.26
CA LEU A 5 2.28 -21.48 -5.46
C LEU A 5 1.78 -22.89 -5.78
N THR A 6 1.39 -23.69 -4.77
CA THR A 6 0.78 -25.01 -5.00
C THR A 6 -0.56 -24.87 -5.71
N ARG A 7 -1.46 -24.05 -5.14
CA ARG A 7 -2.76 -23.80 -5.77
C ARG A 7 -2.65 -23.13 -7.14
N MET A 8 -1.62 -22.30 -7.37
CA MET A 8 -1.40 -21.67 -8.68
C MET A 8 -0.95 -22.68 -9.74
N ARG A 9 -0.12 -23.66 -9.37
CA ARG A 9 0.25 -24.75 -10.28
C ARG A 9 -0.96 -25.63 -10.60
N ASP A 10 -1.72 -26.03 -9.59
CA ASP A 10 -2.93 -26.84 -9.79
C ASP A 10 -3.99 -26.11 -10.62
N PHE A 11 -4.06 -24.78 -10.50
CA PHE A 11 -4.94 -23.94 -11.30
C PHE A 11 -4.51 -23.81 -12.78
N GLY A 12 -3.28 -24.19 -13.13
CA GLY A 12 -2.76 -24.02 -14.49
C GLY A 12 -2.43 -22.55 -14.80
N TRP A 13 -1.93 -21.79 -13.83
CA TRP A 13 -1.69 -20.33 -13.96
C TRP A 13 -0.95 -19.93 -15.26
N VAL A 14 0.11 -20.65 -15.62
CA VAL A 14 0.91 -20.34 -16.82
C VAL A 14 0.13 -20.56 -18.12
N ASP A 15 -0.77 -21.54 -18.13
CA ASP A 15 -1.62 -21.89 -19.27
C ASP A 15 -2.64 -20.79 -19.58
N TYR A 16 -2.98 -19.96 -18.58
CA TYR A 16 -3.80 -18.76 -18.78
C TYR A 16 -2.96 -17.53 -19.14
N VAL A 17 -1.89 -17.26 -18.41
CA VAL A 17 -1.12 -16.01 -18.54
C VAL A 17 -0.52 -15.85 -19.94
N THR A 18 0.14 -16.89 -20.45
CA THR A 18 0.85 -16.84 -21.74
C THR A 18 -0.07 -16.50 -22.92
N PRO A 19 -1.18 -17.23 -23.18
CA PRO A 19 -2.05 -16.91 -24.31
C PRO A 19 -2.77 -15.57 -24.16
N ILE A 20 -3.15 -15.16 -22.94
CA ILE A 20 -3.76 -13.84 -22.70
C ILE A 20 -2.76 -12.73 -23.04
N MET A 21 -1.53 -12.84 -22.54
CA MET A 21 -0.47 -11.88 -22.85
C MET A 21 -0.24 -11.79 -24.35
N LEU A 22 -0.03 -12.92 -25.04
CA LEU A 22 0.25 -12.92 -26.48
C LEU A 22 -0.90 -12.33 -27.30
N LYS A 23 -2.14 -12.62 -26.93
CA LYS A 23 -3.34 -12.13 -27.61
C LYS A 23 -3.57 -10.63 -27.38
N TRP A 24 -3.33 -10.14 -26.16
CA TRP A 24 -3.77 -8.82 -25.75
C TRP A 24 -2.65 -7.80 -25.52
N LYS A 25 -1.36 -8.16 -25.68
CA LYS A 25 -0.21 -7.28 -25.42
C LYS A 25 -0.24 -5.89 -26.07
N LEU A 26 -0.98 -5.71 -27.17
CA LEU A 26 -1.14 -4.41 -27.84
C LEU A 26 -2.36 -3.60 -27.35
N TYR A 27 -3.21 -4.20 -26.51
CA TYR A 27 -4.48 -3.63 -26.05
C TYR A 27 -4.52 -3.42 -24.52
N ILE A 28 -3.61 -4.05 -23.77
CA ILE A 28 -3.53 -3.92 -22.32
C ILE A 28 -2.36 -2.99 -21.93
N PRO A 29 -2.65 -1.78 -21.41
CA PRO A 29 -1.61 -0.83 -21.04
C PRO A 29 -0.83 -1.26 -19.78
N TRP A 30 -1.43 -2.07 -18.90
CA TRP A 30 -0.81 -2.54 -17.66
C TRP A 30 -0.83 -4.06 -17.61
N GLY A 31 -0.01 -4.68 -18.45
CA GLY A 31 -0.03 -6.13 -18.66
C GLY A 31 0.00 -6.96 -17.37
N ASP A 32 0.77 -6.56 -16.37
CA ASP A 32 0.83 -7.24 -15.08
C ASP A 32 -0.51 -7.22 -14.31
N GLN A 33 -1.23 -6.10 -14.31
CA GLN A 33 -2.52 -5.94 -13.64
C GLN A 33 -3.68 -6.46 -14.50
N ASP A 34 -3.69 -6.10 -15.77
CA ASP A 34 -4.78 -6.40 -16.70
C ASP A 34 -4.90 -7.89 -16.97
N ILE A 35 -3.79 -8.62 -17.15
CA ILE A 35 -3.83 -10.09 -17.32
C ILE A 35 -4.48 -10.75 -16.11
N ILE A 36 -4.08 -10.33 -14.91
CA ILE A 36 -4.61 -10.90 -13.66
C ILE A 36 -6.10 -10.58 -13.51
N ASN A 37 -6.51 -9.37 -13.85
CA ASN A 37 -7.92 -8.96 -13.84
C ASN A 37 -8.75 -9.78 -14.84
N ILE A 38 -8.24 -10.04 -16.05
CA ILE A 38 -8.90 -10.90 -17.04
C ILE A 38 -9.09 -12.31 -16.49
N ILE A 39 -8.03 -12.92 -15.92
CA ILE A 39 -8.10 -14.29 -15.37
C ILE A 39 -9.15 -14.35 -14.26
N PHE A 40 -9.08 -13.47 -13.26
CA PHE A 40 -9.96 -13.56 -12.09
C PHE A 40 -11.37 -13.02 -12.31
N HIS A 41 -11.62 -12.29 -13.42
CA HIS A 41 -12.98 -12.04 -13.89
C HIS A 41 -13.70 -13.36 -14.17
N TYR A 42 -13.05 -14.31 -14.85
CA TYR A 42 -13.61 -15.63 -15.16
C TYR A 42 -13.41 -16.66 -14.04
N HIS A 43 -12.49 -16.42 -13.11
CA HIS A 43 -12.14 -17.33 -12.01
C HIS A 43 -12.19 -16.64 -10.64
N SER A 44 -13.31 -16.01 -10.30
CA SER A 44 -13.46 -15.20 -9.06
C SER A 44 -13.17 -15.97 -7.76
N ARG A 45 -13.36 -17.30 -7.74
CA ARG A 45 -13.07 -18.17 -6.57
C ARG A 45 -11.57 -18.46 -6.40
N ALA A 46 -10.74 -18.14 -7.39
CA ALA A 46 -9.29 -18.32 -7.36
C ALA A 46 -8.53 -17.11 -6.81
N VAL A 47 -9.23 -16.01 -6.47
CA VAL A 47 -8.64 -14.81 -5.86
C VAL A 47 -9.28 -14.52 -4.50
N HIS A 48 -8.46 -14.07 -3.56
CA HIS A 48 -8.92 -13.50 -2.31
C HIS A 48 -8.59 -12.01 -2.30
N VAL A 49 -9.62 -11.17 -2.29
CA VAL A 49 -9.47 -9.71 -2.28
C VAL A 49 -9.18 -9.24 -0.86
N MET A 50 -7.98 -8.68 -0.66
CA MET A 50 -7.59 -8.09 0.62
C MET A 50 -8.23 -6.71 0.80
N SER A 51 -8.40 -6.29 2.05
CA SER A 51 -8.87 -4.94 2.37
C SER A 51 -8.01 -3.85 1.72
N CYS A 52 -8.63 -2.73 1.35
CA CYS A 52 -7.98 -1.53 0.81
C CYS A 52 -6.81 -1.02 1.68
N ARG A 53 -6.80 -1.31 2.99
CA ARG A 53 -5.69 -0.94 3.89
C ARG A 53 -4.34 -1.58 3.54
N TYR A 54 -4.34 -2.67 2.75
CA TYR A 54 -3.14 -3.38 2.30
C TYR A 54 -2.60 -2.89 0.94
N ASN A 55 -3.23 -1.89 0.32
CA ASN A 55 -2.74 -1.21 -0.88
C ASN A 55 -3.30 0.21 -0.94
N TYR A 56 -3.04 0.99 0.12
CA TYR A 56 -3.62 2.33 0.27
C TYR A 56 -2.87 3.33 -0.62
N ARG A 57 -3.58 3.93 -1.58
CA ARG A 57 -3.07 4.94 -2.52
C ARG A 57 -3.73 6.29 -2.21
N SER A 58 -3.28 7.33 -2.89
CA SER A 58 -3.89 8.66 -2.75
C SER A 58 -5.36 8.68 -3.19
N ASP A 59 -5.75 7.80 -4.12
CA ASP A 59 -7.13 7.71 -4.62
C ASP A 59 -8.14 7.41 -3.50
N GLN A 60 -7.72 6.74 -2.42
CA GLN A 60 -8.58 6.40 -1.27
C GLN A 60 -8.85 7.57 -0.32
N CYS A 61 -8.17 8.71 -0.49
CA CYS A 61 -8.30 9.87 0.39
C CYS A 61 -8.44 11.20 -0.32
N MET A 62 -8.14 11.28 -1.63
CA MET A 62 -8.08 12.54 -2.35
C MET A 62 -9.43 13.28 -2.46
N TYR A 63 -10.55 12.57 -2.31
CA TYR A 63 -11.91 13.14 -2.32
C TYR A 63 -12.66 12.91 -1.00
N GLY A 64 -11.94 12.61 0.08
CA GLY A 64 -12.51 12.12 1.34
C GLY A 64 -12.19 10.64 1.57
N ASP A 65 -12.65 10.10 2.70
CA ASP A 65 -12.36 8.72 3.09
C ASP A 65 -13.15 7.71 2.25
N ALA A 66 -12.44 7.00 1.37
CA ALA A 66 -12.98 5.91 0.55
C ALA A 66 -12.50 4.53 1.01
N CYS A 67 -11.94 4.41 2.22
CA CYS A 67 -11.45 3.15 2.78
C CYS A 67 -11.68 3.13 4.29
N GLU A 68 -12.94 2.92 4.68
CA GLU A 68 -13.40 2.85 6.08
C GLU A 68 -12.51 1.94 6.94
N ASP A 69 -12.08 0.82 6.38
CA ASP A 69 -11.29 -0.16 7.11
C ASP A 69 -9.87 0.33 7.44
N ALA A 70 -9.29 1.21 6.62
CA ALA A 70 -8.05 1.90 6.95
C ALA A 70 -8.27 3.00 8.00
N SER A 71 -9.39 3.71 7.97
CA SER A 71 -9.70 4.69 9.03
C SER A 71 -9.91 4.00 10.38
N ARG A 72 -10.62 2.88 10.39
CA ARG A 72 -10.91 2.10 11.60
C ARG A 72 -9.66 1.39 12.13
N ARG A 73 -8.91 0.67 11.28
CA ARG A 73 -7.82 -0.21 11.72
C ARG A 73 -6.42 0.31 11.41
N GLY A 74 -6.30 1.37 10.62
CA GLY A 74 -5.05 2.00 10.19
C GLY A 74 -4.59 1.51 8.81
N VAL A 75 -3.85 2.35 8.10
CA VAL A 75 -3.19 1.98 6.85
C VAL A 75 -2.09 0.97 7.15
N PHE A 76 -2.10 -0.18 6.47
CA PHE A 76 -1.11 -1.24 6.69
C PHE A 76 0.03 -1.18 5.66
N ALA A 77 -0.30 -0.92 4.40
CA ALA A 77 0.69 -0.69 3.35
C ALA A 77 0.31 0.54 2.52
N LEU A 78 1.20 1.51 2.50
CA LEU A 78 1.06 2.76 1.77
C LEU A 78 1.76 2.65 0.41
N HIS A 79 1.06 2.98 -0.67
CA HIS A 79 1.55 2.83 -2.04
C HIS A 79 1.72 4.22 -2.69
N GLY A 80 2.97 4.56 -3.00
CA GLY A 80 3.37 5.79 -3.69
C GLY A 80 3.07 5.82 -5.20
N SER A 81 1.94 5.25 -5.63
CA SER A 81 1.58 5.14 -7.05
C SER A 81 1.61 6.51 -7.74
N ARG A 82 2.00 6.56 -9.02
CA ARG A 82 2.05 7.80 -9.82
C ARG A 82 2.94 8.89 -9.20
N GLY A 83 3.98 8.47 -8.46
CA GLY A 83 4.91 9.38 -7.81
C GLY A 83 4.33 10.07 -6.58
N ALA A 84 3.31 9.53 -5.91
CA ALA A 84 2.66 10.18 -4.76
C ALA A 84 3.62 10.47 -3.59
N PHE A 85 4.75 9.78 -3.49
CA PHE A 85 5.80 10.07 -2.51
C PHE A 85 6.70 11.26 -2.88
N HIS A 86 6.63 11.71 -4.14
CA HIS A 86 7.54 12.68 -4.70
C HIS A 86 6.80 13.93 -5.21
N GLY A 87 7.39 15.09 -4.96
CA GLY A 87 6.77 16.38 -5.28
C GLY A 87 5.60 16.72 -4.35
N ASN A 88 4.81 17.73 -4.74
CA ASN A 88 3.89 18.40 -3.81
C ASN A 88 2.41 18.03 -4.05
N LYS A 89 2.14 17.03 -4.90
CA LYS A 89 0.76 16.63 -5.26
C LYS A 89 0.03 15.91 -4.12
N GLN A 90 0.77 15.19 -3.28
CA GLN A 90 0.23 14.41 -2.16
C GLN A 90 1.06 14.66 -0.90
N PRO A 91 0.88 15.83 -0.23
CA PRO A 91 1.74 16.25 0.87
C PRO A 91 1.82 15.24 2.03
N ALA A 92 0.70 14.60 2.38
CA ALA A 92 0.68 13.58 3.43
C ALA A 92 1.52 12.34 3.07
N PHE A 93 1.48 11.91 1.81
CA PHE A 93 2.27 10.76 1.33
C PHE A 93 3.76 11.09 1.31
N GLN A 94 4.11 12.30 0.85
CA GLN A 94 5.47 12.80 0.88
C GLN A 94 6.03 12.90 2.31
N ALA A 95 5.24 13.40 3.26
CA ALA A 95 5.63 13.49 4.67
C ALA A 95 5.98 12.12 5.27
N ILE A 96 5.15 11.11 5.02
CA ILE A 96 5.40 9.73 5.48
C ILE A 96 6.64 9.15 4.81
N TYR A 97 6.76 9.30 3.49
CA TYR A 97 7.93 8.83 2.75
C TYR A 97 9.22 9.48 3.28
N LYS A 98 9.21 10.80 3.53
CA LYS A 98 10.35 11.53 4.08
C LYS A 98 10.79 10.98 5.44
N ALA A 99 9.85 10.73 6.35
CA ALA A 99 10.15 10.17 7.66
C ALA A 99 10.80 8.78 7.58
N ILE A 100 10.33 7.93 6.66
CA ILE A 100 10.89 6.59 6.43
C ILE A 100 12.24 6.66 5.72
N ASN A 101 12.38 7.54 4.72
CA ASN A 101 13.61 7.68 3.93
C ASN A 101 14.78 8.23 4.76
N GLU A 102 14.50 9.05 5.77
CA GLU A 102 15.51 9.56 6.71
C GLU A 102 15.80 8.60 7.88
N TYR A 103 15.21 7.41 7.89
CA TYR A 103 15.46 6.43 8.94
C TYR A 103 16.73 5.63 8.66
N GLU A 104 17.63 5.61 9.63
CA GLU A 104 18.82 4.76 9.58
C GLU A 104 18.51 3.39 10.19
N ILE A 105 18.62 2.35 9.37
CA ILE A 105 18.35 0.97 9.78
C ILE A 105 19.27 0.59 10.95
N GLY A 106 18.67 0.10 12.04
CA GLY A 106 19.38 -0.31 13.26
C GLY A 106 19.38 0.75 14.35
N THR A 107 18.94 1.99 14.06
CA THR A 107 18.65 3.00 15.07
C THR A 107 17.25 2.81 15.66
N ASP A 108 16.89 3.60 16.68
CA ASP A 108 15.58 3.52 17.33
C ASP A 108 14.45 3.78 16.31
N PRO A 109 13.59 2.78 16.01
CA PRO A 109 12.50 2.94 15.06
C PRO A 109 11.42 3.92 15.53
N MET A 110 11.36 4.25 16.83
CA MET A 110 10.43 5.27 17.33
C MET A 110 10.66 6.64 16.69
N THR A 111 11.89 6.92 16.24
CA THR A 111 12.23 8.14 15.51
C THR A 111 11.41 8.31 14.22
N VAL A 112 11.02 7.20 13.56
CA VAL A 112 10.15 7.24 12.37
C VAL A 112 8.78 7.78 12.74
N LEU A 113 8.19 7.30 13.83
CA LEU A 113 6.86 7.73 14.27
C LEU A 113 6.85 9.23 14.62
N THR A 114 7.85 9.69 15.36
CA THR A 114 8.01 11.10 15.71
C THR A 114 8.16 11.98 14.47
N LYS A 115 8.97 11.56 13.49
CA LYS A 115 9.14 12.27 12.22
C LYS A 115 7.87 12.25 11.37
N MET A 116 7.16 11.12 11.31
CA MET A 116 5.88 11.03 10.60
C MET A 116 4.87 12.01 11.17
N ASP A 117 4.69 12.05 12.50
CA ASP A 117 3.76 12.98 13.14
C ASP A 117 4.12 14.44 12.84
N LYS A 118 5.40 14.79 13.03
CA LYS A 118 5.94 16.13 12.73
C LYS A 118 5.67 16.52 11.27
N TYR A 119 6.12 15.71 10.31
CA TYR A 119 6.01 16.06 8.89
C TYR A 119 4.57 16.07 8.40
N LEU A 120 3.67 15.26 8.98
CA LEU A 120 2.25 15.30 8.66
C LEU A 120 1.60 16.60 9.17
N ASN A 121 2.00 17.12 10.34
CA ASN A 121 1.51 18.40 10.85
C ASN A 121 2.06 19.60 10.06
N GLU A 122 3.29 19.51 9.56
CA GLU A 122 3.95 20.56 8.76
C GLU A 122 3.53 20.54 7.28
N ALA A 123 2.94 19.44 6.81
CA ALA A 123 2.52 19.30 5.42
C ALA A 123 1.36 20.25 5.06
N ALA A 124 1.32 20.68 3.80
CA ALA A 124 0.21 21.47 3.30
C ALA A 124 -1.13 20.73 3.46
N GLN A 125 -2.19 21.47 3.79
CA GLN A 125 -3.52 20.92 3.99
C GLN A 125 -4.01 20.16 2.75
N SER A 126 -4.58 18.99 2.97
CA SER A 126 -5.14 18.12 1.94
C SER A 126 -6.16 17.15 2.54
N HIS A 127 -7.08 16.62 1.73
CA HIS A 127 -8.04 15.62 2.20
C HIS A 127 -7.35 14.39 2.81
N CYS A 128 -6.24 13.95 2.21
CA CYS A 128 -5.41 12.90 2.77
C CYS A 128 -4.77 13.29 4.11
N GLY A 129 -4.31 14.54 4.26
CA GLY A 129 -3.80 15.06 5.53
C GLY A 129 -4.81 14.99 6.67
N ASN A 130 -6.11 15.16 6.39
CA ASN A 130 -7.18 15.02 7.39
C ASN A 130 -7.33 13.59 7.93
N LEU A 131 -6.76 12.59 7.25
CA LEU A 131 -6.75 11.19 7.68
C LEU A 131 -5.45 10.79 8.39
N LYS A 132 -4.73 11.76 8.97
CA LYS A 132 -3.48 11.58 9.74
C LYS A 132 -3.54 10.38 10.70
N ASP A 133 -4.62 10.27 11.48
CA ASP A 133 -4.78 9.21 12.48
C ASP A 133 -4.76 7.80 11.86
N ALA A 134 -5.30 7.64 10.65
CA ALA A 134 -5.27 6.37 9.93
C ALA A 134 -3.84 5.95 9.56
N PHE A 135 -2.98 6.90 9.18
CA PHE A 135 -1.58 6.63 8.83
C PHE A 135 -0.72 6.28 10.05
N LEU A 136 -0.98 6.90 11.20
CA LEU A 136 -0.17 6.70 12.41
C LEU A 136 -0.60 5.47 13.23
N LYS A 137 -1.84 5.00 13.08
CA LYS A 137 -2.42 3.93 13.91
C LYS A 137 -1.61 2.63 13.91
N VAL A 138 -1.23 2.10 12.73
CA VAL A 138 -0.45 0.84 12.66
C VAL A 138 0.98 1.02 13.18
N PRO A 139 1.76 2.03 12.74
CA PRO A 139 3.10 2.27 13.29
C PRO A 139 3.09 2.47 14.82
N LEU A 140 2.14 3.24 15.35
CA LEU A 140 2.00 3.46 16.79
C LEU A 140 1.75 2.15 17.53
N GLU A 141 0.78 1.33 17.08
CA GLU A 141 0.49 0.04 17.71
C GLU A 141 1.69 -0.90 17.68
N VAL A 142 2.38 -0.98 16.53
CA VAL A 142 3.52 -1.89 16.36
C VAL A 142 4.71 -1.46 17.22
N LEU A 143 5.12 -0.19 17.13
CA LEU A 143 6.33 0.29 17.78
C LEU A 143 6.20 0.46 19.29
N THR A 144 4.99 0.67 19.81
CA THR A 144 4.77 0.82 21.26
C THR A 144 4.40 -0.49 21.97
N LYS A 145 3.70 -1.41 21.29
CA LYS A 145 3.17 -2.63 21.95
C LYS A 145 3.82 -3.93 21.50
N LYS A 146 4.38 -3.98 20.29
CA LYS A 146 4.85 -5.22 19.66
C LYS A 146 6.35 -5.23 19.37
N TYR A 147 6.98 -4.06 19.29
CA TYR A 147 8.41 -3.95 19.06
C TYR A 147 9.15 -4.12 20.39
N THR A 148 10.02 -5.13 20.44
CA THR A 148 11.02 -5.26 21.49
C THR A 148 12.38 -5.08 20.84
N ARG A 149 13.18 -4.12 21.34
CA ARG A 149 14.53 -3.89 20.82
C ARG A 149 15.34 -5.18 20.97
N PRO A 150 15.87 -5.76 19.88
CA PRO A 150 16.70 -6.94 19.98
C PRO A 150 17.99 -6.59 20.74
N ASN A 151 18.41 -7.45 21.66
CA ASN A 151 19.76 -7.39 22.22
C ASN A 151 20.71 -7.84 21.09
N ARG A 152 21.37 -6.89 20.44
CA ARG A 152 22.44 -7.14 19.48
C ARG A 152 23.77 -6.74 20.10
#